data_AF-A0A0S2KGF9-F1
#
_entry.id   AF-A0A0S2KGF9-F1
#
_cell.length_a   1.000
_cell.length_b   1.000
_cell.length_c   1.000
_cell.angle_alpha   90.00
_cell.angle_beta   90.00
_cell.angle_gamma   90.00
#
_symmetry.space_group_name_H-M   'P 1'
#
loop_
_entity.id
_entity.type
_entity.pdbx_description
1 polymer ?
#
loop_
_entity_poly.entity_id
_entity_poly.type
_entity_poly.pdbx_seq_one_letter_code
_entity_poly.pdbx_strand_id
1 'polypeptide(L)'
;MYLNKLQTFVFAVASASAVTATLAAAETSNDMRYWQSAASNAQEPYIREEVPPGIQVIPTPLDGPVYADAQGRTLYTWPLIALRNGSTGDRSNGSSNCTDEILRTEVGFMSPYPAGLVLPYADQEISCTQVWPPLLAPEDAEEVGKWTLSERSDGSLQWAYDGYPLYTSNLDKKPGDVLGGTKIRSGGDGGVVRVPAGPPADVPPGFQVISSSTGRLLVTDGEFSVYRWDGDEPNVSNCVGTCLDNWTPVRAPRISADSEDWSIVRHPSGVNQWAFRGAPLYTHNNDVRARSFDGGDVPGWHNVYTQRDVTPPDEFTVQDGWFGGQVLADSRGMTVYLYNCRDDSIAQLACDHPDTPQEYRMAICGNGDPQRCLETFPYVVAQPNAKSDSPLWSVMAIDPMTGRRAEAGQEGALNVWAYRERPVYTYAGDKQPGDANGDAFGEFTGSRNGYKAFVLRDVYQNNEFRR
;
A
#
# COMPACT_ATOMS: atom_id res chain seq x y z
N MET A 1 82.94 -6.07 38.26
CA MET A 1 82.46 -7.35 38.83
C MET A 1 80.95 -7.21 38.99
N TYR A 2 80.18 -8.21 38.51
CA TYR A 2 78.71 -8.33 38.55
C TYR A 2 77.89 -7.44 37.60
N LEU A 3 76.87 -7.91 36.89
CA LEU A 3 76.47 -9.25 36.43
C LEU A 3 75.32 -9.03 35.41
N ASN A 4 75.27 -9.83 34.36
CA ASN A 4 74.12 -9.98 33.46
C ASN A 4 72.82 -10.29 34.22
N LYS A 5 71.69 -9.69 33.83
CA LYS A 5 70.37 -10.34 33.89
C LYS A 5 69.51 -9.98 32.68
N LEU A 6 69.21 -11.03 31.92
CA LEU A 6 68.16 -11.11 30.91
C LEU A 6 66.81 -10.69 31.51
N GLN A 7 66.01 -9.95 30.75
CA GLN A 7 64.56 -9.89 30.95
C GLN A 7 63.87 -10.33 29.66
N THR A 8 63.16 -11.44 29.79
CA THR A 8 62.30 -12.09 28.82
C THR A 8 61.08 -11.20 28.53
N PHE A 9 60.90 -10.77 27.29
CA PHE A 9 59.65 -10.17 26.84
C PHE A 9 58.66 -11.29 26.47
N VAL A 10 57.58 -11.41 27.25
CA VAL A 10 56.42 -12.23 26.91
C VAL A 10 55.59 -11.46 25.90
N PHE A 11 55.46 -11.98 24.67
CA PHE A 11 54.51 -11.46 23.68
C PHE A 11 53.09 -11.87 24.11
N ALA A 12 52.30 -10.90 24.56
CA ALA A 12 50.85 -11.06 24.64
C ALA A 12 50.27 -10.87 23.24
N VAL A 13 49.79 -11.96 22.63
CA VAL A 13 49.02 -11.91 21.39
C VAL A 13 47.63 -11.36 21.74
N ALA A 14 47.39 -10.08 21.46
CA ALA A 14 46.06 -9.52 21.47
C ALA A 14 45.31 -10.04 20.24
N SER A 15 44.39 -10.98 20.47
CA SER A 15 43.40 -11.40 19.48
C SER A 15 42.50 -10.19 19.15
N ALA A 16 42.70 -9.61 17.97
CA ALA A 16 41.81 -8.60 17.43
C ALA A 16 40.51 -9.29 16.99
N SER A 17 39.48 -9.19 17.83
CA SER A 17 38.12 -9.53 17.42
C SER A 17 37.71 -8.52 16.34
N ALA A 18 37.65 -8.98 15.09
CA ALA A 18 37.05 -8.22 14.00
C ALA A 18 35.56 -8.07 14.30
N VAL A 19 35.17 -6.90 14.82
CA VAL A 19 33.78 -6.47 14.81
C VAL A 19 33.46 -6.18 13.35
N THR A 20 32.74 -7.10 12.70
CA THR A 20 32.06 -6.81 11.45
C THR A 20 30.99 -5.78 11.75
N ALA A 21 31.33 -4.50 11.59
CA ALA A 21 30.34 -3.45 11.46
C ALA A 21 29.59 -3.73 10.16
N THR A 22 28.38 -4.27 10.29
CA THR A 22 27.37 -4.15 9.23
C THR A 22 27.20 -2.67 8.97
N LEU A 23 27.66 -2.20 7.81
CA LEU A 23 27.33 -0.88 7.31
C LEU A 23 25.81 -0.84 7.18
N ALA A 24 25.13 -0.18 8.11
CA ALA A 24 23.81 0.35 7.85
C ALA A 24 23.96 1.25 6.61
N ALA A 25 23.17 0.99 5.56
CA ALA A 25 23.04 1.94 4.46
C ALA A 25 22.74 3.31 5.09
N ALA A 26 23.51 4.34 4.72
CA ALA A 26 23.26 5.68 5.19
C ALA A 26 21.89 6.11 4.66
N GLU A 27 20.88 6.15 5.53
CA GLU A 27 19.52 6.61 5.19
C GLU A 27 19.65 8.00 4.53
N THR A 28 19.28 8.11 3.26
CA THR A 28 19.30 9.39 2.57
C THR A 28 18.12 10.25 3.03
N SER A 29 18.18 11.57 2.81
CA SER A 29 17.07 12.46 3.18
C SER A 29 15.73 12.08 2.50
N ASN A 30 15.79 11.46 1.31
CA ASN A 30 14.61 10.99 0.59
C ASN A 30 14.04 9.70 1.19
N ASP A 31 14.90 8.80 1.71
CA ASP A 31 14.44 7.57 2.35
C ASP A 31 13.62 7.87 3.59
N MET A 32 14.10 8.80 4.43
CA MET A 32 13.35 9.22 5.63
C MET A 32 12.08 10.01 5.32
N ARG A 33 11.96 10.57 4.11
CA ARG A 33 10.78 11.34 3.70
C ARG A 33 9.58 10.42 3.50
N TYR A 34 9.76 9.38 2.68
CA TYR A 34 8.66 8.51 2.23
C TYR A 34 8.63 7.16 2.93
N TRP A 35 9.78 6.66 3.32
CA TRP A 35 9.92 5.27 3.74
C TRP A 35 10.50 5.15 5.15
N GLN A 36 10.47 3.92 5.63
CA GLN A 36 11.20 3.51 6.82
C GLN A 36 12.06 2.28 6.48
N SER A 37 13.12 2.05 7.27
CA SER A 37 13.91 0.83 7.15
C SER A 37 13.09 -0.40 7.52
N ALA A 38 13.42 -1.56 6.96
CA ALA A 38 12.76 -2.82 7.29
C ALA A 38 12.95 -3.24 8.77
N ALA A 39 13.97 -2.69 9.42
CA ALA A 39 14.23 -2.88 10.85
C ALA A 39 13.41 -1.93 11.76
N SER A 40 12.68 -0.97 11.17
CA SER A 40 11.83 -0.05 11.93
C SER A 40 10.70 -0.80 12.64
N ASN A 41 10.53 -0.50 13.93
CA ASN A 41 9.40 -0.99 14.72
C ASN A 41 8.17 -0.07 14.64
N ALA A 42 8.25 1.01 13.84
CA ALA A 42 7.13 1.95 13.69
C ALA A 42 6.01 1.28 12.89
N GLN A 43 4.93 0.92 13.60
CA GLN A 43 3.71 0.36 13.05
C GLN A 43 2.53 1.25 13.40
N GLU A 44 1.46 1.16 12.63
CA GLU A 44 0.23 1.89 12.95
C GLU A 44 -0.38 1.34 14.26
N PRO A 45 -0.58 2.20 15.28
CA PRO A 45 -1.26 1.78 16.49
C PRO A 45 -2.76 1.59 16.20
N TYR A 46 -3.37 0.63 16.88
CA TYR A 46 -4.77 0.26 16.67
C TYR A 46 -5.50 0.01 17.98
N ILE A 47 -6.80 0.24 17.96
CA ILE A 47 -7.68 -0.04 19.09
C ILE A 47 -7.90 -1.54 19.13
N ARG A 48 -7.52 -2.18 20.25
CA ARG A 48 -7.77 -3.61 20.46
C ARG A 48 -9.26 -3.83 20.67
N GLU A 49 -9.84 -4.65 19.81
CA GLU A 49 -11.22 -5.14 19.91
C GLU A 49 -11.19 -6.64 20.22
N GLU A 50 -12.27 -7.14 20.81
CA GLU A 50 -12.48 -8.57 20.97
C GLU A 50 -12.78 -9.18 19.59
N VAL A 51 -12.15 -10.33 19.29
CA VAL A 51 -12.26 -11.00 17.98
C VAL A 51 -12.71 -12.45 18.16
N PRO A 52 -13.40 -13.05 17.18
CA PRO A 52 -13.80 -14.44 17.23
C PRO A 52 -12.60 -15.40 17.36
N PRO A 53 -12.81 -16.62 17.90
CA PRO A 53 -11.76 -17.63 17.98
C PRO A 53 -11.11 -17.92 16.61
N GLY A 54 -9.78 -17.96 16.58
CA GLY A 54 -9.01 -18.20 15.36
C GLY A 54 -8.77 -16.97 14.49
N ILE A 55 -9.34 -15.81 14.83
CA ILE A 55 -9.00 -14.54 14.20
C ILE A 55 -7.81 -13.90 14.92
N GLN A 56 -6.90 -13.33 14.14
CA GLN A 56 -5.74 -12.62 14.65
C GLN A 56 -5.59 -11.25 13.97
N VAL A 57 -4.84 -10.35 14.60
CA VAL A 57 -4.43 -9.07 14.01
C VAL A 57 -2.97 -9.20 13.57
N ILE A 58 -2.70 -9.00 12.29
CA ILE A 58 -1.35 -9.04 11.72
C ILE A 58 -0.97 -7.63 11.23
N PRO A 59 0.16 -7.07 11.68
CA PRO A 59 0.69 -5.85 11.10
C PRO A 59 1.22 -6.14 9.69
N THR A 60 0.82 -5.33 8.71
CA THR A 60 1.27 -5.45 7.32
C THR A 60 2.20 -4.29 6.95
N PRO A 61 3.04 -4.40 5.91
CA PRO A 61 4.01 -3.37 5.56
C PRO A 61 3.40 -2.04 5.11
N LEU A 62 2.20 -2.07 4.50
CA LEU A 62 1.55 -0.89 3.90
C LEU A 62 0.13 -0.65 4.39
N ASP A 63 -0.69 -1.71 4.46
CA ASP A 63 -2.11 -1.61 4.76
C ASP A 63 -2.37 -1.51 6.28
N GLY A 64 -1.33 -1.33 7.10
CA GLY A 64 -1.37 -1.30 8.57
C GLY A 64 -1.83 -2.63 9.19
N PRO A 65 -2.38 -2.64 10.41
CA PRO A 65 -2.93 -3.85 11.00
C PRO A 65 -4.18 -4.31 10.23
N VAL A 66 -4.23 -5.62 9.95
CA VAL A 66 -5.35 -6.29 9.31
C VAL A 66 -5.83 -7.46 10.15
N TYR A 67 -7.12 -7.78 10.06
CA TYR A 67 -7.61 -9.05 10.56
C TYR A 67 -7.18 -10.16 9.61
N ALA A 68 -6.81 -11.30 10.17
CA ALA A 68 -6.41 -12.48 9.43
C ALA A 68 -7.01 -13.75 10.07
N ASP A 69 -7.22 -14.78 9.25
CA ASP A 69 -7.66 -16.08 9.73
C ASP A 69 -6.54 -16.82 10.51
N ALA A 70 -6.85 -18.03 10.98
CA ALA A 70 -5.92 -18.85 11.75
C ALA A 70 -4.65 -19.26 10.97
N GLN A 71 -4.67 -19.18 9.63
CA GLN A 71 -3.52 -19.43 8.76
C GLN A 71 -2.74 -18.15 8.43
N GLY A 72 -3.24 -16.98 8.85
CA GLY A 72 -2.63 -15.68 8.61
C GLY A 72 -3.03 -15.03 7.29
N ARG A 73 -4.02 -15.57 6.59
CA ARG A 73 -4.55 -14.95 5.36
C ARG A 73 -5.38 -13.72 5.74
N THR A 74 -5.12 -12.61 5.08
CA THR A 74 -5.83 -11.35 5.33
C THR A 74 -7.32 -11.49 5.03
N LEU A 75 -8.14 -10.84 5.85
CA LEU A 75 -9.58 -10.75 5.67
C LEU A 75 -9.93 -9.46 4.94
N TYR A 76 -10.91 -9.55 4.04
CA TYR A 76 -11.35 -8.43 3.21
C TYR A 76 -12.85 -8.25 3.28
N THR A 77 -13.29 -7.00 3.17
CA THR A 77 -14.68 -6.63 2.87
C THR A 77 -14.80 -6.22 1.42
N TRP A 78 -16.02 -6.28 0.88
CA TRP A 78 -16.32 -5.84 -0.47
C TRP A 78 -17.52 -4.90 -0.49
N PRO A 79 -17.41 -3.63 -0.06
CA PRO A 79 -18.56 -2.75 0.02
C PRO A 79 -19.24 -2.50 -1.34
N LEU A 80 -20.57 -2.40 -1.36
CA LEU A 80 -21.37 -2.05 -2.53
C LEU A 80 -21.03 -0.64 -3.03
N ILE A 81 -20.54 -0.55 -4.26
CA ILE A 81 -20.19 0.72 -4.92
C ILE A 81 -20.93 0.81 -6.25
N ALA A 82 -21.39 2.03 -6.58
CA ALA A 82 -21.98 2.34 -7.87
C ALA A 82 -20.91 2.46 -8.97
N LEU A 83 -21.14 1.75 -10.06
CA LEU A 83 -20.49 1.92 -11.36
C LEU A 83 -21.43 2.72 -12.27
N ARG A 84 -21.04 2.93 -13.54
CA ARG A 84 -21.79 3.81 -14.46
C ARG A 84 -23.22 3.34 -14.75
N ASN A 85 -23.40 2.04 -14.97
CA ASN A 85 -24.68 1.45 -15.38
C ASN A 85 -25.26 0.47 -14.35
N GLY A 86 -24.67 0.36 -13.17
CA GLY A 86 -25.08 -0.60 -12.15
C GLY A 86 -24.26 -0.45 -10.87
N SER A 87 -24.42 -1.37 -9.92
CA SER A 87 -23.63 -1.39 -8.69
C SER A 87 -23.29 -2.82 -8.33
N THR A 88 -22.10 -3.04 -7.78
CA THR A 88 -21.67 -4.35 -7.30
C THR A 88 -20.86 -4.23 -6.01
N GLY A 89 -20.72 -5.34 -5.29
CA GLY A 89 -20.29 -5.39 -3.90
C GLY A 89 -21.41 -5.76 -2.94
N ASP A 90 -21.06 -5.97 -1.69
CA ASP A 90 -21.94 -6.38 -0.60
C ASP A 90 -22.57 -5.18 0.09
N ARG A 91 -23.86 -5.30 0.40
CA ARG A 91 -24.54 -4.34 1.26
C ARG A 91 -24.17 -4.62 2.72
N SER A 92 -23.99 -3.56 3.51
CA SER A 92 -23.91 -3.70 4.96
C SER A 92 -25.18 -4.37 5.49
N ASN A 93 -25.00 -5.36 6.37
CA ASN A 93 -26.02 -6.23 6.96
C ASN A 93 -26.83 -7.03 5.91
N GLY A 94 -26.27 -7.24 4.72
CA GLY A 94 -26.85 -8.07 3.67
C GLY A 94 -26.14 -9.41 3.51
N SER A 95 -26.71 -10.28 2.68
CA SER A 95 -26.03 -11.47 2.20
C SER A 95 -24.93 -11.10 1.19
N SER A 96 -23.92 -11.96 1.11
CA SER A 96 -22.84 -11.86 0.13
C SER A 96 -23.36 -11.94 -1.31
N ASN A 97 -22.90 -11.03 -2.18
CA ASN A 97 -23.07 -11.10 -3.64
C ASN A 97 -21.97 -11.93 -4.32
N CYS A 98 -21.00 -12.45 -3.55
CA CYS A 98 -19.94 -13.33 -4.03
C CYS A 98 -20.38 -14.79 -3.93
N THR A 99 -20.81 -15.34 -5.07
CA THR A 99 -21.44 -16.67 -5.18
C THR A 99 -20.55 -17.67 -5.93
N ASP A 100 -20.97 -18.93 -5.92
CA ASP A 100 -20.37 -20.02 -6.71
C ASP A 100 -20.79 -20.01 -8.19
N GLU A 101 -21.52 -18.98 -8.64
CA GLU A 101 -21.87 -18.82 -10.05
C GLU A 101 -20.61 -18.65 -10.89
N ILE A 102 -20.48 -19.47 -11.94
CA ILE A 102 -19.36 -19.39 -12.88
C ILE A 102 -19.51 -18.13 -13.73
N LEU A 103 -18.52 -17.26 -13.67
CA LEU A 103 -18.50 -16.00 -14.39
C LEU A 103 -18.04 -16.23 -15.83
N ARG A 104 -18.96 -16.08 -16.79
CA ARG A 104 -18.67 -16.29 -18.23
C ARG A 104 -18.72 -15.03 -19.07
N THR A 105 -19.54 -14.06 -18.67
CA THR A 105 -19.76 -12.83 -19.42
C THR A 105 -19.70 -11.61 -18.53
N GLU A 106 -19.34 -10.47 -19.10
CA GLU A 106 -19.43 -9.19 -18.41
C GLU A 106 -20.88 -8.75 -18.19
N VAL A 107 -21.08 -7.96 -17.12
CA VAL A 107 -22.41 -7.49 -16.69
C VAL A 107 -22.81 -6.14 -17.30
N GLY A 108 -21.92 -5.48 -18.04
CA GLY A 108 -22.19 -4.20 -18.70
C GLY A 108 -22.40 -3.02 -17.74
N PHE A 109 -21.94 -3.16 -16.49
CA PHE A 109 -22.00 -2.07 -15.50
C PHE A 109 -21.06 -0.91 -15.82
N MET A 110 -20.17 -1.11 -16.79
CA MET A 110 -19.16 -0.14 -17.18
C MET A 110 -19.24 0.27 -18.66
N SER A 111 -20.00 1.34 -18.92
CA SER A 111 -20.11 1.95 -20.26
C SER A 111 -18.74 2.40 -20.78
N PRO A 112 -18.37 2.08 -22.04
CA PRO A 112 -19.26 1.72 -23.14
C PRO A 112 -19.50 0.21 -23.34
N TYR A 113 -18.96 -0.66 -22.48
CA TYR A 113 -19.05 -2.10 -22.65
C TYR A 113 -20.45 -2.62 -22.29
N PRO A 114 -21.16 -3.27 -23.24
CA PRO A 114 -22.49 -3.80 -22.99
C PRO A 114 -22.42 -5.09 -22.15
N ALA A 115 -23.54 -5.55 -21.61
CA ALA A 115 -23.57 -6.88 -21.01
C ALA A 115 -23.42 -7.97 -22.09
N GLY A 116 -22.80 -9.10 -21.72
CA GLY A 116 -22.79 -10.32 -22.54
C GLY A 116 -21.53 -10.56 -23.38
N LEU A 117 -20.50 -9.70 -23.35
CA LEU A 117 -19.21 -10.10 -23.94
C LEU A 117 -18.56 -11.20 -23.09
N VAL A 118 -17.86 -12.09 -23.76
CA VAL A 118 -17.22 -13.26 -23.13
C VAL A 118 -15.97 -12.82 -22.37
N LEU A 119 -15.85 -13.23 -21.11
CA LEU A 119 -14.67 -12.97 -20.29
C LEU A 119 -13.47 -13.79 -20.80
N PRO A 120 -12.22 -13.30 -20.73
CA PRO A 120 -11.03 -14.03 -21.21
C PRO A 120 -10.80 -15.41 -20.56
N TYR A 121 -11.43 -15.63 -19.42
CA TYR A 121 -11.31 -16.84 -18.61
C TYR A 121 -12.64 -17.62 -18.51
N ALA A 122 -13.59 -17.37 -19.42
CA ALA A 122 -14.92 -17.99 -19.39
C ALA A 122 -14.89 -19.53 -19.40
N ASP A 123 -13.82 -20.14 -19.93
CA ASP A 123 -13.63 -21.60 -19.98
C ASP A 123 -12.92 -22.16 -18.74
N GLN A 124 -12.44 -21.32 -17.83
CA GLN A 124 -11.65 -21.72 -16.65
C GLN A 124 -12.52 -22.03 -15.42
N GLU A 125 -13.86 -22.05 -15.58
CA GLU A 125 -14.85 -22.33 -14.53
C GLU A 125 -14.65 -21.52 -13.23
N ILE A 126 -14.22 -20.26 -13.37
CA ILE A 126 -13.91 -19.37 -12.24
C ILE A 126 -15.22 -18.82 -11.63
N SER A 127 -15.41 -19.04 -10.33
CA SER A 127 -16.44 -18.39 -9.53
C SER A 127 -15.86 -17.28 -8.64
N CYS A 128 -16.73 -16.41 -8.12
CA CYS A 128 -16.31 -15.38 -7.17
C CYS A 128 -15.70 -15.99 -5.89
N THR A 129 -16.35 -17.02 -5.34
CA THR A 129 -15.95 -17.70 -4.10
C THR A 129 -14.63 -18.47 -4.22
N GLN A 130 -14.21 -18.88 -5.42
CA GLN A 130 -12.89 -19.49 -5.62
C GLN A 130 -11.76 -18.47 -5.52
N VAL A 131 -11.99 -17.23 -5.99
CA VAL A 131 -11.02 -16.13 -5.90
C VAL A 131 -11.07 -15.48 -4.51
N TRP A 132 -12.27 -15.42 -3.94
CA TRP A 132 -12.58 -14.82 -2.65
C TRP A 132 -13.28 -15.82 -1.74
N PRO A 133 -12.57 -16.81 -1.18
CA PRO A 133 -13.18 -17.79 -0.29
C PRO A 133 -13.84 -17.12 0.91
N PRO A 134 -15.15 -17.36 1.16
CA PRO A 134 -15.85 -16.78 2.29
C PRO A 134 -15.26 -17.31 3.60
N LEU A 135 -15.15 -16.43 4.60
CA LEU A 135 -14.78 -16.83 5.95
C LEU A 135 -16.02 -17.43 6.64
N LEU A 136 -16.21 -18.74 6.46
CA LEU A 136 -17.33 -19.45 7.07
C LEU A 136 -17.24 -19.41 8.60
N ALA A 137 -18.38 -19.20 9.24
CA ALA A 137 -18.54 -19.29 10.68
C ALA A 137 -19.00 -20.70 11.06
N PRO A 138 -18.53 -21.26 12.19
CA PRO A 138 -19.05 -22.51 12.70
C PRO A 138 -20.53 -22.35 13.11
N GLU A 139 -21.30 -23.44 13.13
CA GLU A 139 -22.74 -23.41 13.43
C GLU A 139 -23.05 -22.90 14.85
N ASP A 140 -22.12 -23.05 15.79
CA ASP A 140 -22.21 -22.60 17.18
C ASP A 140 -21.51 -21.24 17.43
N ALA A 141 -21.18 -20.51 16.35
CA ALA A 141 -20.60 -19.18 16.47
C ALA A 141 -21.52 -18.21 17.22
N GLU A 142 -20.91 -17.39 18.09
CA GLU A 142 -21.60 -16.29 18.78
C GLU A 142 -21.04 -14.96 18.29
N GLU A 143 -21.92 -13.98 18.05
CA GLU A 143 -21.53 -12.63 17.65
C GLU A 143 -20.76 -11.92 18.79
N VAL A 144 -19.72 -11.16 18.43
CA VAL A 144 -18.86 -10.45 19.40
C VAL A 144 -18.55 -9.04 18.90
N GLY A 145 -19.06 -8.03 19.61
CA GLY A 145 -18.82 -6.62 19.25
C GLY A 145 -19.34 -6.30 17.84
N LYS A 146 -18.43 -5.98 16.91
CA LYS A 146 -18.73 -5.71 15.49
C LYS A 146 -18.71 -6.95 14.61
N TRP A 147 -18.35 -8.12 15.16
CA TRP A 147 -18.33 -9.39 14.45
C TRP A 147 -19.71 -10.03 14.52
N THR A 148 -20.36 -10.12 13.36
CA THR A 148 -21.72 -10.63 13.22
C THR A 148 -21.77 -11.82 12.28
N LEU A 149 -22.91 -12.52 12.26
CA LEU A 149 -23.15 -13.67 11.38
C LEU A 149 -24.03 -13.25 10.20
N SER A 150 -23.59 -13.58 8.99
CA SER A 150 -24.34 -13.36 7.75
C SER A 150 -24.70 -14.71 7.13
N GLU A 151 -25.98 -14.93 6.86
CA GLU A 151 -26.47 -16.13 6.20
C GLU A 151 -26.25 -16.03 4.68
N ARG A 152 -25.61 -17.04 4.10
CA ARG A 152 -25.39 -17.17 2.66
C ARG A 152 -26.59 -17.85 1.99
N SER A 153 -26.68 -17.74 0.67
CA SER A 153 -27.78 -18.34 -0.11
C SER A 153 -27.86 -19.87 -0.04
N ASP A 154 -26.75 -20.52 0.32
CA ASP A 154 -26.67 -21.97 0.52
C ASP A 154 -27.03 -22.40 1.96
N GLY A 155 -27.38 -21.46 2.84
CA GLY A 155 -27.72 -21.68 4.25
C GLY A 155 -26.50 -21.74 5.19
N SER A 156 -25.27 -21.64 4.67
CA SER A 156 -24.07 -21.56 5.51
C SER A 156 -23.94 -20.18 6.16
N LEU A 157 -23.32 -20.12 7.34
CA LEU A 157 -23.01 -18.87 8.03
C LEU A 157 -21.61 -18.39 7.64
N GLN A 158 -21.49 -17.08 7.42
CA GLN A 158 -20.24 -16.39 7.12
C GLN A 158 -20.02 -15.28 8.15
N TRP A 159 -18.79 -15.12 8.62
CA TRP A 159 -18.43 -13.99 9.47
C TRP A 159 -18.54 -12.69 8.70
N ALA A 160 -19.10 -11.67 9.35
CA ALA A 160 -19.12 -10.29 8.89
C ALA A 160 -18.46 -9.39 9.93
N TYR A 161 -17.83 -8.30 9.47
CA TYR A 161 -17.32 -7.25 10.36
C TYR A 161 -17.92 -5.91 9.94
N ASP A 162 -18.47 -5.18 10.92
CA ASP A 162 -19.18 -3.92 10.70
C ASP A 162 -20.29 -4.05 9.63
N GLY A 163 -20.96 -5.21 9.66
CA GLY A 163 -22.03 -5.58 8.74
C GLY A 163 -21.59 -6.06 7.36
N TYR A 164 -20.30 -6.12 7.03
CA TYR A 164 -19.83 -6.61 5.72
C TYR A 164 -19.31 -8.05 5.80
N PRO A 165 -19.78 -8.97 4.94
CA PRO A 165 -19.24 -10.33 4.85
C PRO A 165 -17.74 -10.34 4.58
N LEU A 166 -17.02 -11.26 5.23
CA LEU A 166 -15.56 -11.35 5.17
C LEU A 166 -15.08 -12.48 4.27
N TYR A 167 -14.03 -12.20 3.51
CA TYR A 167 -13.39 -13.15 2.60
C TYR A 167 -11.90 -13.23 2.87
N THR A 168 -11.30 -14.36 2.53
CA THR A 168 -9.86 -14.44 2.26
C THR A 168 -9.62 -14.26 0.77
N SER A 169 -8.37 -14.05 0.34
CA SER A 169 -8.00 -14.04 -1.08
C SER A 169 -7.25 -15.32 -1.46
N ASN A 170 -7.52 -15.87 -2.64
CA ASN A 170 -6.72 -16.95 -3.20
C ASN A 170 -5.29 -16.51 -3.58
N LEU A 171 -5.02 -15.20 -3.64
CA LEU A 171 -3.69 -14.65 -3.91
C LEU A 171 -2.81 -14.62 -2.66
N ASP A 172 -3.39 -14.55 -1.46
CA ASP A 172 -2.61 -14.47 -0.21
C ASP A 172 -2.03 -15.85 0.14
N LYS A 173 -0.69 -15.98 0.11
CA LYS A 173 0.01 -17.26 0.29
C LYS A 173 0.75 -17.35 1.62
N LYS A 174 1.12 -16.22 2.20
CA LYS A 174 1.89 -16.11 3.44
C LYS A 174 1.12 -15.26 4.47
N PRO A 175 1.36 -15.49 5.77
CA PRO A 175 0.81 -14.65 6.82
C PRO A 175 1.11 -13.17 6.58
N GLY A 176 0.06 -12.34 6.58
CA GLY A 176 0.18 -10.89 6.37
C GLY A 176 0.27 -10.45 4.90
N ASP A 177 0.16 -11.38 3.94
CA ASP A 177 -0.01 -11.02 2.54
C ASP A 177 -1.29 -10.19 2.35
N VAL A 178 -1.17 -9.11 1.60
CA VAL A 178 -2.30 -8.32 1.14
C VAL A 178 -2.19 -8.22 -0.38
N LEU A 179 -2.56 -9.27 -1.09
CA LEU A 179 -2.35 -9.38 -2.55
C LEU A 179 -3.66 -9.26 -3.34
N GLY A 180 -4.81 -9.58 -2.72
CA GLY A 180 -6.11 -9.53 -3.39
C GLY A 180 -6.76 -8.14 -3.46
N GLY A 181 -6.47 -7.27 -2.51
CA GLY A 181 -7.17 -5.99 -2.32
C GLY A 181 -6.25 -4.85 -1.90
N THR A 182 -6.82 -3.68 -1.59
CA THR A 182 -6.04 -2.52 -1.14
C THR A 182 -6.88 -1.56 -0.30
N LYS A 183 -6.25 -0.87 0.67
CA LYS A 183 -6.84 0.30 1.34
C LYS A 183 -6.64 1.61 0.58
N ILE A 184 -5.82 1.62 -0.47
CA ILE A 184 -5.67 2.79 -1.35
C ILE A 184 -6.97 2.95 -2.15
N ARG A 185 -7.47 4.18 -2.25
CA ARG A 185 -8.80 4.43 -2.79
C ARG A 185 -8.84 4.08 -4.28
N SER A 186 -9.72 3.14 -4.64
CA SER A 186 -10.25 3.04 -6.00
C SER A 186 -11.58 3.78 -6.04
N GLY A 187 -11.72 4.76 -6.95
CA GLY A 187 -12.91 5.60 -7.04
C GLY A 187 -13.21 6.00 -8.48
N GLY A 188 -14.47 6.34 -8.74
CA GLY A 188 -14.93 6.66 -10.09
C GLY A 188 -14.92 5.42 -10.98
N ASP A 189 -14.15 5.47 -12.06
CA ASP A 189 -14.15 4.43 -13.08
C ASP A 189 -13.22 3.23 -12.77
N GLY A 190 -12.44 3.28 -11.67
CA GLY A 190 -11.42 2.27 -11.32
C GLY A 190 -11.92 0.92 -10.77
N GLY A 191 -13.24 0.70 -10.81
CA GLY A 191 -13.87 -0.57 -10.40
C GLY A 191 -14.10 -0.71 -8.90
N VAL A 192 -14.75 -1.82 -8.51
CA VAL A 192 -15.10 -2.09 -7.11
C VAL A 192 -14.08 -3.05 -6.50
N VAL A 193 -13.19 -2.52 -5.66
CA VAL A 193 -12.10 -3.29 -5.05
C VAL A 193 -12.49 -3.84 -3.68
N ARG A 194 -11.84 -4.93 -3.29
CA ARG A 194 -11.91 -5.44 -1.93
C ARG A 194 -10.91 -4.73 -1.04
N VAL A 195 -11.34 -4.44 0.17
CA VAL A 195 -10.59 -3.63 1.13
C VAL A 195 -10.18 -4.52 2.29
N PRO A 196 -8.89 -4.56 2.67
CA PRO A 196 -8.43 -5.29 3.85
C PRO A 196 -9.16 -4.79 5.09
N ALA A 197 -9.83 -5.70 5.79
CA ALA A 197 -10.46 -5.44 7.07
C ALA A 197 -9.40 -5.38 8.17
N GLY A 198 -9.57 -4.51 9.14
CA GLY A 198 -8.65 -4.39 10.26
C GLY A 198 -9.26 -3.62 11.42
N PRO A 199 -8.61 -3.66 12.59
CA PRO A 199 -9.05 -2.89 13.74
C PRO A 199 -9.00 -1.38 13.43
N PRO A 200 -9.82 -0.56 14.11
CA PRO A 200 -9.74 0.89 13.98
C PRO A 200 -8.35 1.41 14.37
N ALA A 201 -7.86 2.43 13.64
CA ALA A 201 -6.62 3.10 14.01
C ALA A 201 -6.77 3.81 15.37
N ASP A 202 -5.72 3.76 16.21
CA ASP A 202 -5.70 4.43 17.51
C ASP A 202 -5.26 5.90 17.34
N VAL A 203 -6.20 6.70 16.85
CA VAL A 203 -6.04 8.14 16.66
C VAL A 203 -7.15 8.90 17.40
N PRO A 204 -6.85 10.06 18.03
CA PRO A 204 -7.85 10.86 18.71
C PRO A 204 -8.97 11.32 17.76
N PRO A 205 -10.18 11.61 18.28
CA PRO A 205 -11.21 12.29 17.51
C PRO A 205 -10.69 13.59 16.90
N GLY A 206 -11.01 13.86 15.64
CA GLY A 206 -10.40 14.95 14.88
C GLY A 206 -9.33 14.50 13.89
N PHE A 207 -8.92 13.24 13.93
CA PHE A 207 -7.96 12.64 13.00
C PHE A 207 -8.53 11.43 12.26
N GLN A 208 -7.97 11.18 11.08
CA GLN A 208 -8.15 9.98 10.29
C GLN A 208 -6.81 9.49 9.77
N VAL A 209 -6.78 8.23 9.33
CA VAL A 209 -5.62 7.64 8.67
C VAL A 209 -6.01 7.21 7.26
N ILE A 210 -5.32 7.74 6.26
CA ILE A 210 -5.56 7.42 4.85
C ILE A 210 -4.36 6.68 4.25
N SER A 211 -4.61 5.76 3.34
CA SER A 211 -3.55 4.95 2.70
C SER A 211 -3.06 5.60 1.41
N SER A 212 -1.75 5.69 1.26
CA SER A 212 -1.03 6.19 0.08
C SER A 212 -0.02 5.17 -0.42
N SER A 213 0.62 5.45 -1.55
CA SER A 213 1.77 4.67 -2.05
C SER A 213 3.00 4.68 -1.14
N THR A 214 3.08 5.61 -0.17
CA THR A 214 4.23 5.74 0.75
C THR A 214 3.88 5.44 2.20
N GLY A 215 2.67 4.92 2.47
CA GLY A 215 2.26 4.52 3.82
C GLY A 215 0.90 5.04 4.26
N ARG A 216 0.67 4.93 5.57
CA ARG A 216 -0.55 5.31 6.30
C ARG A 216 -0.39 6.74 6.84
N LEU A 217 -0.93 7.70 6.10
CA LEU A 217 -0.81 9.14 6.38
C LEU A 217 -1.83 9.57 7.43
N LEU A 218 -1.37 10.31 8.44
CA LEU A 218 -2.23 10.95 9.43
C LEU A 218 -2.78 12.26 8.84
N VAL A 219 -4.10 12.39 8.84
CA VAL A 219 -4.81 13.59 8.40
C VAL A 219 -5.82 14.03 9.45
N THR A 220 -6.26 15.29 9.39
CA THR A 220 -7.40 15.76 10.18
C THR A 220 -8.72 15.15 9.68
N ASP A 221 -9.83 15.36 10.41
CA ASP A 221 -11.17 14.94 9.96
C ASP A 221 -11.60 15.57 8.63
N GLY A 222 -11.06 16.75 8.29
CA GLY A 222 -11.23 17.40 7.00
C GLY A 222 -10.27 16.91 5.92
N GLU A 223 -9.55 15.81 6.19
CA GLU A 223 -8.51 15.21 5.37
C GLU A 223 -7.30 16.12 5.06
N PHE A 224 -7.10 17.23 5.77
CA PHE A 224 -5.86 18.01 5.67
C PHE A 224 -4.70 17.26 6.27
N SER A 225 -3.57 17.26 5.56
CA SER A 225 -2.33 16.64 6.02
C SER A 225 -1.81 17.27 7.30
N VAL A 226 -1.28 16.42 8.16
CA VAL A 226 -0.67 16.80 9.42
C VAL A 226 0.85 16.75 9.28
N TYR A 227 1.53 17.73 9.85
CA TYR A 227 2.97 17.91 9.74
C TYR A 227 3.63 17.99 11.11
N ARG A 228 4.91 17.63 11.12
CA ARG A 228 5.86 17.89 12.20
C ARG A 228 7.03 18.72 11.70
N TRP A 229 7.77 19.33 12.61
CA TRP A 229 8.93 20.14 12.29
C TRP A 229 10.18 19.65 13.03
N ASP A 230 11.32 19.57 12.33
CA ASP A 230 12.60 19.15 12.89
C ASP A 230 13.18 20.14 13.92
N GLY A 231 12.69 21.39 13.92
CA GLY A 231 13.07 22.40 14.89
C GLY A 231 12.37 22.28 16.26
N ASP A 232 11.41 21.37 16.40
CA ASP A 232 10.76 21.09 17.67
C ASP A 232 11.56 20.08 18.51
N GLU A 233 11.38 20.15 19.83
CA GLU A 233 11.90 19.16 20.77
C GLU A 233 10.79 18.16 21.15
N PRO A 234 11.13 16.97 21.68
CA PRO A 234 10.12 16.02 22.15
C PRO A 234 9.12 16.66 23.11
N ASN A 235 7.85 16.69 22.70
CA ASN A 235 6.73 17.29 23.41
C ASN A 235 6.85 18.82 23.65
N VAL A 236 7.67 19.53 22.88
CA VAL A 236 7.84 20.98 23.00
C VAL A 236 7.85 21.64 21.61
N SER A 237 6.90 22.54 21.38
CA SER A 237 6.83 23.33 20.16
C SER A 237 7.69 24.60 20.26
N ASN A 238 8.60 24.75 19.32
CA ASN A 238 9.43 25.92 19.09
C ASN A 238 8.86 26.83 17.97
N CYS A 239 7.78 26.41 17.30
CA CYS A 239 7.10 27.19 16.26
C CYS A 239 6.30 28.37 16.86
N VAL A 240 6.96 29.51 17.02
CA VAL A 240 6.36 30.74 17.56
C VAL A 240 6.54 31.93 16.63
N GLY A 241 5.83 33.04 16.89
CA GLY A 241 5.95 34.27 16.12
C GLY A 241 5.65 34.04 14.63
N THR A 242 6.58 34.42 13.76
CA THR A 242 6.42 34.31 12.29
C THR A 242 6.30 32.88 11.77
N CYS A 243 6.68 31.87 12.56
CA CYS A 243 6.40 30.48 12.19
C CYS A 243 4.89 30.23 12.06
N LEU A 244 4.10 30.85 12.94
CA LEU A 244 2.64 30.71 12.98
C LEU A 244 1.92 31.41 11.83
N ASP A 245 2.62 32.25 11.06
CA ASP A 245 2.07 32.85 9.84
C ASP A 245 1.83 31.78 8.76
N ASN A 246 2.62 30.71 8.76
CA ASN A 246 2.53 29.61 7.78
C ASN A 246 2.02 28.29 8.39
N TRP A 247 2.09 28.12 9.71
CA TRP A 247 1.83 26.85 10.38
C TRP A 247 0.85 27.02 11.53
N THR A 248 -0.24 26.27 11.51
CA THR A 248 -1.24 26.28 12.57
C THR A 248 -1.09 25.05 13.46
N PRO A 249 -0.85 25.20 14.77
CA PRO A 249 -0.82 24.08 15.72
C PRO A 249 -2.16 23.32 15.73
N VAL A 250 -2.11 21.99 15.59
CA VAL A 250 -3.31 21.15 15.67
C VAL A 250 -3.80 21.12 17.12
N ARG A 251 -4.99 21.67 17.35
CA ARG A 251 -5.51 21.88 18.71
C ARG A 251 -5.92 20.58 19.38
N ALA A 252 -5.44 20.38 20.60
CA ALA A 252 -5.93 19.35 21.50
C ALA A 252 -7.09 19.88 22.37
N PRO A 253 -8.21 19.14 22.50
CA PRO A 253 -9.27 19.48 23.44
C PRO A 253 -8.75 19.58 24.89
N ARG A 254 -9.36 20.45 25.71
CA ARG A 254 -8.94 20.66 27.11
C ARG A 254 -9.14 19.44 28.01
N ILE A 255 -10.07 18.55 27.65
CA ILE A 255 -10.44 17.36 28.43
C ILE A 255 -9.70 16.10 27.94
N SER A 256 -8.87 16.22 26.92
CA SER A 256 -8.09 15.09 26.41
C SER A 256 -7.01 14.69 27.42
N ALA A 257 -6.61 13.43 27.36
CA ALA A 257 -5.52 12.87 28.15
C ALA A 257 -4.46 12.28 27.22
N ASP A 258 -3.24 12.19 27.72
CA ASP A 258 -2.15 11.50 27.03
C ASP A 258 -2.47 10.00 26.90
N SER A 259 -1.99 9.40 25.81
CA SER A 259 -1.96 7.95 25.58
C SER A 259 -0.54 7.52 25.19
N GLU A 260 -0.34 6.27 24.77
CA GLU A 260 1.00 5.73 24.47
C GLU A 260 1.75 6.57 23.41
N ASP A 261 1.14 6.74 22.23
CA ASP A 261 1.73 7.50 21.13
C ASP A 261 1.29 8.98 21.11
N TRP A 262 0.32 9.40 21.93
CA TRP A 262 -0.26 10.74 21.87
C TRP A 262 -0.07 11.53 23.16
N SER A 263 0.29 12.80 23.03
CA SER A 263 0.46 13.71 24.16
C SER A 263 -0.12 15.09 23.89
N ILE A 264 -0.39 15.83 24.96
CA ILE A 264 -0.88 17.20 24.90
C ILE A 264 0.21 18.16 25.34
N VAL A 265 0.67 19.00 24.43
CA VAL A 265 1.71 20.00 24.70
C VAL A 265 1.09 21.38 24.93
N ARG A 266 1.64 22.12 25.89
CA ARG A 266 1.26 23.50 26.16
C ARG A 266 2.04 24.42 25.23
N HIS A 267 1.41 24.81 24.12
CA HIS A 267 2.06 25.68 23.14
C HIS A 267 2.27 27.10 23.70
N PRO A 268 3.40 27.79 23.41
CA PRO A 268 3.67 29.14 23.91
C PRO A 268 2.62 30.20 23.53
N SER A 269 1.86 29.99 22.45
CA SER A 269 0.71 30.84 22.07
C SER A 269 -0.51 30.70 22.99
N GLY A 270 -0.48 29.80 23.97
CA GLY A 270 -1.54 29.60 24.97
C GLY A 270 -2.57 28.52 24.63
N VAL A 271 -2.42 27.85 23.47
CA VAL A 271 -3.28 26.74 23.05
C VAL A 271 -2.73 25.41 23.55
N ASN A 272 -3.61 24.42 23.72
CA ASN A 272 -3.19 23.03 23.86
C ASN A 272 -3.05 22.45 22.45
N GLN A 273 -1.96 21.75 22.19
CA GLN A 273 -1.62 21.19 20.89
C GLN A 273 -1.41 19.68 21.02
N TRP A 274 -1.84 18.93 20.01
CA TRP A 274 -1.53 17.50 19.91
C TRP A 274 -0.07 17.29 19.52
N ALA A 275 0.57 16.31 20.14
CA ALA A 275 1.82 15.73 19.69
C ALA A 275 1.65 14.22 19.48
N PHE A 276 2.28 13.69 18.44
CA PHE A 276 2.30 12.25 18.13
C PHE A 276 3.74 11.75 18.12
N ARG A 277 4.02 10.69 18.90
CA ARG A 277 5.37 10.14 19.12
C ARG A 277 6.38 11.22 19.52
N GLY A 278 5.94 12.13 20.37
CA GLY A 278 6.73 13.27 20.85
C GLY A 278 6.83 14.45 19.87
N ALA A 279 6.32 14.36 18.64
CA ALA A 279 6.38 15.45 17.67
C ALA A 279 5.13 16.34 17.75
N PRO A 280 5.23 17.64 18.06
CA PRO A 280 4.11 18.57 17.97
C PRO A 280 3.54 18.65 16.55
N LEU A 281 2.21 18.68 16.43
CA LEU A 281 1.50 18.56 15.16
C LEU A 281 0.97 19.89 14.65
N TYR A 282 1.06 20.11 13.34
CA TYR A 282 0.61 21.32 12.65
C TYR A 282 -0.15 21.00 11.37
N THR A 283 -1.01 21.92 10.95
CA THR A 283 -1.48 22.02 9.56
C THR A 283 -0.76 23.17 8.87
N HIS A 284 -0.51 23.05 7.57
CA HIS A 284 0.11 24.09 6.77
C HIS A 284 -0.95 25.06 6.24
N ASN A 285 -0.77 26.36 6.45
CA ASN A 285 -1.78 27.38 6.11
C ASN A 285 -1.98 27.54 4.59
N ASN A 286 -0.99 27.16 3.77
CA ASN A 286 -1.09 27.22 2.32
C ASN A 286 -1.62 25.92 1.69
N ASP A 287 -1.91 24.89 2.50
CA ASP A 287 -2.60 23.70 2.01
C ASP A 287 -4.07 24.05 1.74
N VAL A 288 -4.38 24.41 0.50
CA VAL A 288 -5.74 24.76 0.06
C VAL A 288 -6.59 23.53 -0.31
N ARG A 289 -6.02 22.33 -0.24
CA ARG A 289 -6.67 21.05 -0.56
C ARG A 289 -6.40 20.01 0.51
N ALA A 290 -7.37 19.14 0.73
CA ALA A 290 -7.18 17.93 1.51
C ALA A 290 -6.07 17.06 0.90
N ARG A 291 -5.34 16.36 1.77
CA ARG A 291 -4.27 15.40 1.43
C ARG A 291 -3.06 16.03 0.72
N SER A 292 -2.83 17.33 0.93
CA SER A 292 -1.69 18.06 0.37
C SER A 292 -0.35 17.53 0.90
N PHE A 293 0.69 17.66 0.08
CA PHE A 293 2.07 17.44 0.49
C PHE A 293 2.91 18.73 0.46
N ASP A 294 2.31 19.88 0.19
CA ASP A 294 3.03 21.15 -0.01
C ASP A 294 3.79 21.58 1.23
N GLY A 295 3.22 21.38 2.42
CA GLY A 295 3.93 21.65 3.67
C GLY A 295 5.22 20.83 3.80
N GLY A 296 5.26 19.62 3.23
CA GLY A 296 6.42 18.75 3.28
C GLY A 296 7.56 19.18 2.36
N ASP A 297 7.36 20.18 1.49
CA ASP A 297 8.43 20.81 0.69
C ASP A 297 9.16 21.93 1.43
N VAL A 298 8.57 22.41 2.54
CA VAL A 298 9.23 23.43 3.36
C VAL A 298 10.37 22.76 4.12
N PRO A 299 11.63 23.26 4.02
CA PRO A 299 12.75 22.62 4.69
C PRO A 299 12.53 22.38 6.19
N GLY A 300 12.75 21.15 6.62
CA GLY A 300 12.58 20.69 8.00
C GLY A 300 11.14 20.31 8.39
N TRP A 301 10.17 20.44 7.48
CA TRP A 301 8.79 20.04 7.72
C TRP A 301 8.48 18.72 7.02
N HIS A 302 7.73 17.86 7.71
CA HIS A 302 7.46 16.49 7.25
C HIS A 302 6.01 16.12 7.49
N ASN A 303 5.37 15.52 6.48
CA ASN A 303 4.09 14.83 6.67
C ASN A 303 4.22 13.75 7.76
N VAL A 304 3.19 13.60 8.56
CA VAL A 304 3.14 12.64 9.68
C VAL A 304 2.42 11.38 9.23
N TYR A 305 3.05 10.24 9.45
CA TYR A 305 2.52 8.91 9.15
C TYR A 305 2.35 8.14 10.46
N THR A 306 1.27 7.37 10.57
CA THR A 306 1.16 6.33 11.61
C THR A 306 2.13 5.19 11.31
N GLN A 307 2.33 4.91 10.02
CA GLN A 307 3.27 3.93 9.48
C GLN A 307 3.73 4.35 8.08
N ARG A 308 5.04 4.38 7.82
CA ARG A 308 5.58 4.55 6.47
C ARG A 308 5.68 3.21 5.76
N ASP A 309 5.63 3.22 4.43
CA ASP A 309 6.00 2.04 3.65
C ASP A 309 7.50 1.72 3.84
N VAL A 310 7.88 0.48 3.62
CA VAL A 310 9.27 0.03 3.73
C VAL A 310 10.03 0.41 2.46
N THR A 311 11.27 0.86 2.66
CA THR A 311 12.17 1.35 1.60
C THR A 311 12.21 0.37 0.41
N PRO A 312 11.99 0.83 -0.84
CA PRO A 312 12.08 -0.02 -2.02
C PRO A 312 13.53 -0.48 -2.25
N PRO A 313 13.76 -1.45 -3.15
CA PRO A 313 15.12 -1.86 -3.52
C PRO A 313 16.03 -0.69 -3.90
N ASP A 314 17.29 -0.73 -3.47
CA ASP A 314 18.31 0.33 -3.64
C ASP A 314 18.54 0.78 -5.09
N GLU A 315 18.13 -0.03 -6.07
CA GLU A 315 18.25 0.30 -7.49
C GLU A 315 17.16 1.26 -7.99
N PHE A 316 16.09 1.45 -7.21
CA PHE A 316 15.09 2.46 -7.52
C PHE A 316 15.54 3.83 -7.03
N THR A 317 15.14 4.85 -7.78
CA THR A 317 15.45 6.25 -7.51
C THR A 317 14.16 7.06 -7.40
N VAL A 318 14.26 8.28 -6.84
CA VAL A 318 13.17 9.25 -6.82
C VAL A 318 13.45 10.32 -7.86
N GLN A 319 12.47 10.62 -8.69
CA GLN A 319 12.57 11.66 -9.72
C GLN A 319 11.48 12.69 -9.56
N ASP A 320 11.83 13.95 -9.77
CA ASP A 320 10.85 15.04 -9.85
C ASP A 320 10.06 14.91 -11.15
N GLY A 321 8.75 14.79 -11.02
CA GLY A 321 7.83 14.68 -12.14
C GLY A 321 7.42 16.05 -12.68
N TRP A 322 7.23 16.16 -13.99
CA TRP A 322 6.78 17.39 -14.67
C TRP A 322 5.43 17.93 -14.14
N PHE A 323 4.63 17.07 -13.53
CA PHE A 323 3.33 17.41 -12.92
C PHE A 323 3.46 18.05 -11.52
N GLY A 324 4.67 18.40 -11.07
CA GLY A 324 4.89 19.05 -9.77
C GLY A 324 4.81 18.07 -8.59
N GLY A 325 5.27 16.84 -8.79
CA GLY A 325 5.30 15.78 -7.77
C GLY A 325 6.55 14.91 -7.89
N GLN A 326 6.55 13.73 -7.28
CA GLN A 326 7.67 12.79 -7.34
C GLN A 326 7.20 11.39 -7.67
N VAL A 327 7.99 10.68 -8.47
CA VAL A 327 7.74 9.29 -8.90
C VAL A 327 8.88 8.38 -8.48
N LEU A 328 8.56 7.12 -8.26
CA LEU A 328 9.55 6.06 -8.20
C LEU A 328 10.04 5.76 -9.63
N ALA A 329 11.34 5.63 -9.80
CA ALA A 329 11.97 5.38 -11.08
C ALA A 329 13.02 4.28 -10.97
N ASP A 330 13.35 3.62 -12.07
CA ASP A 330 14.43 2.65 -12.11
C ASP A 330 15.82 3.31 -11.96
N SER A 331 16.88 2.50 -12.02
CA SER A 331 18.28 2.96 -11.90
C SER A 331 18.73 3.91 -13.03
N ARG A 332 17.96 4.03 -14.12
CA ARG A 332 18.20 4.95 -15.22
C ARG A 332 17.41 6.25 -15.06
N GLY A 333 16.57 6.36 -14.03
CA GLY A 333 15.67 7.48 -13.79
C GLY A 333 14.33 7.36 -14.54
N MET A 334 14.04 6.23 -15.19
CA MET A 334 12.78 6.05 -15.91
C MET A 334 11.66 5.67 -14.95
N THR A 335 10.52 6.36 -15.04
CA THR A 335 9.38 6.15 -14.15
C THR A 335 8.91 4.70 -14.14
N VAL A 336 8.63 4.18 -12.94
CA VAL A 336 8.07 2.87 -12.71
C VAL A 336 6.55 2.95 -12.81
N TYR A 337 5.95 2.00 -13.50
CA TYR A 337 4.51 1.88 -13.72
C TYR A 337 3.95 0.60 -13.12
N LEU A 338 2.76 0.73 -12.55
CA LEU A 338 1.91 -0.37 -12.16
C LEU A 338 0.80 -0.54 -13.21
N TYR A 339 0.44 -1.78 -13.51
CA TYR A 339 -0.74 -2.06 -14.30
C TYR A 339 -1.92 -2.31 -13.35
N ASN A 340 -2.98 -1.53 -13.51
CA ASN A 340 -4.23 -1.67 -12.79
C ASN A 340 -5.25 -2.38 -13.69
N CYS A 341 -5.99 -3.33 -13.12
CA CYS A 341 -6.95 -4.10 -13.89
C CYS A 341 -8.06 -4.67 -13.02
N ARG A 342 -9.30 -4.39 -13.40
CA ARG A 342 -10.50 -5.03 -12.86
C ARG A 342 -11.36 -5.47 -14.02
N ASP A 343 -11.72 -6.75 -14.04
CA ASP A 343 -12.61 -7.24 -15.08
C ASP A 343 -14.02 -6.63 -14.99
N ASP A 344 -14.81 -6.84 -16.03
CA ASP A 344 -16.19 -6.37 -16.12
C ASP A 344 -17.22 -7.43 -15.69
N SER A 345 -16.77 -8.45 -14.95
CA SER A 345 -17.69 -9.38 -14.28
C SER A 345 -18.43 -8.70 -13.13
N ILE A 346 -19.48 -9.34 -12.62
CA ILE A 346 -20.16 -8.87 -11.41
C ILE A 346 -19.18 -8.82 -10.23
N ALA A 347 -18.19 -9.71 -10.17
CA ALA A 347 -17.27 -9.82 -9.06
C ALA A 347 -16.08 -8.85 -9.12
N GLN A 348 -15.85 -8.18 -10.26
CA GLN A 348 -14.75 -7.22 -10.47
C GLN A 348 -13.39 -7.83 -10.08
N LEU A 349 -13.08 -9.02 -10.59
CA LEU A 349 -11.87 -9.73 -10.18
C LEU A 349 -10.61 -9.00 -10.68
N ALA A 350 -9.53 -9.11 -9.92
CA ALA A 350 -8.25 -8.52 -10.29
C ALA A 350 -7.64 -9.24 -11.50
N CYS A 351 -7.21 -8.48 -12.50
CA CYS A 351 -6.55 -8.99 -13.71
C CYS A 351 -5.14 -8.39 -13.92
N ASP A 352 -4.53 -7.92 -12.83
CA ASP A 352 -3.22 -7.26 -12.79
C ASP A 352 -2.10 -8.15 -12.24
N HIS A 353 -2.42 -9.39 -11.87
CA HIS A 353 -1.49 -10.36 -11.28
C HIS A 353 -1.05 -11.40 -12.33
N PRO A 354 0.20 -11.87 -12.34
CA PRO A 354 0.68 -12.82 -13.36
C PRO A 354 -0.06 -14.17 -13.34
N ASP A 355 -0.70 -14.51 -12.22
CA ASP A 355 -1.53 -15.72 -12.08
C ASP A 355 -2.99 -15.49 -12.49
N THR A 356 -3.34 -14.29 -12.94
CA THR A 356 -4.67 -13.94 -13.46
C THR A 356 -4.61 -13.62 -14.96
N PRO A 357 -5.77 -13.57 -15.66
CA PRO A 357 -5.86 -13.40 -17.11
C PRO A 357 -5.08 -12.17 -17.60
N GLN A 358 -4.12 -12.41 -18.49
CA GLN A 358 -3.19 -11.40 -19.02
C GLN A 358 -3.71 -10.70 -20.28
N GLU A 359 -4.79 -11.21 -20.85
CA GLU A 359 -5.40 -10.77 -22.10
C GLU A 359 -5.80 -9.28 -22.03
N TYR A 360 -6.31 -8.83 -20.88
CA TYR A 360 -6.62 -7.42 -20.62
C TYR A 360 -5.38 -6.53 -20.78
N ARG A 361 -4.27 -6.90 -20.13
CA ARG A 361 -3.02 -6.14 -20.21
C ARG A 361 -2.52 -6.08 -21.64
N MET A 362 -2.47 -7.24 -22.33
CA MET A 362 -2.01 -7.35 -23.71
C MET A 362 -2.87 -6.53 -24.68
N ALA A 363 -4.18 -6.48 -24.48
CA ALA A 363 -5.07 -5.62 -25.24
C ALA A 363 -4.70 -4.13 -25.08
N ILE A 364 -4.42 -3.69 -23.85
CA ILE A 364 -4.07 -2.29 -23.56
C ILE A 364 -2.69 -1.92 -24.13
N CYS A 365 -1.61 -2.60 -23.74
CA CYS A 365 -0.25 -2.19 -24.13
C CYS A 365 0.12 -2.55 -25.58
N GLY A 366 -0.46 -3.62 -26.13
CA GLY A 366 0.01 -4.22 -27.37
C GLY A 366 -1.06 -4.44 -28.44
N ASN A 367 -2.32 -4.10 -28.18
CA ASN A 367 -3.45 -4.49 -29.02
C ASN A 367 -3.45 -6.01 -29.30
N GLY A 368 -3.15 -6.80 -28.27
CA GLY A 368 -3.05 -8.26 -28.32
C GLY A 368 -1.71 -8.81 -28.84
N ASP A 369 -0.79 -7.97 -29.32
CA ASP A 369 0.56 -8.37 -29.72
C ASP A 369 1.53 -8.22 -28.52
N PRO A 370 2.08 -9.33 -27.99
CA PRO A 370 3.00 -9.27 -26.85
C PRO A 370 4.31 -8.54 -27.18
N GLN A 371 4.79 -8.63 -28.42
CA GLN A 371 6.03 -7.96 -28.82
C GLN A 371 5.83 -6.44 -28.76
N ARG A 372 4.71 -5.96 -29.30
CA ARG A 372 4.32 -4.55 -29.22
C ARG A 372 4.10 -4.10 -27.77
N CYS A 373 3.54 -4.98 -26.93
CA CYS A 373 3.38 -4.69 -25.50
C CYS A 373 4.74 -4.47 -24.83
N LEU A 374 5.70 -5.37 -25.05
CA LEU A 374 7.07 -5.27 -24.51
C LEU A 374 7.81 -4.02 -25.01
N GLU A 375 7.56 -3.60 -26.26
CA GLU A 375 8.10 -2.37 -26.81
C GLU A 375 7.46 -1.12 -26.21
N THR A 376 6.20 -1.19 -25.78
CA THR A 376 5.46 -0.06 -25.24
C THR A 376 5.69 0.10 -23.73
N PHE A 377 5.52 -1.00 -22.99
CA PHE A 377 5.71 -1.11 -21.54
C PHE A 377 6.68 -2.26 -21.21
N PRO A 378 7.99 -2.07 -21.41
CA PRO A 378 8.97 -3.08 -21.03
C PRO A 378 9.00 -3.28 -19.51
N TYR A 379 9.15 -4.53 -19.10
CA TYR A 379 9.35 -4.88 -17.68
C TYR A 379 10.60 -4.24 -17.10
N VAL A 380 10.57 -3.89 -15.82
CA VAL A 380 11.79 -3.55 -15.07
C VAL A 380 12.53 -4.84 -14.72
N VAL A 381 13.60 -5.11 -15.46
CA VAL A 381 14.44 -6.30 -15.26
C VAL A 381 15.19 -6.18 -13.93
N ALA A 382 15.11 -7.23 -13.13
CA ALA A 382 15.87 -7.35 -11.89
C ALA A 382 17.19 -8.10 -12.14
N GLN A 383 18.22 -7.77 -11.37
CA GLN A 383 19.44 -8.59 -11.37
C GLN A 383 19.11 -10.02 -10.87
N PRO A 384 19.75 -11.09 -11.39
CA PRO A 384 19.40 -12.49 -11.08
C PRO A 384 19.43 -12.90 -9.60
N ASN A 385 20.03 -12.08 -8.72
CA ASN A 385 20.09 -12.30 -7.27
C ASN A 385 19.63 -11.06 -6.48
N ALA A 386 18.93 -10.12 -7.13
CA ALA A 386 18.44 -8.94 -6.44
C ALA A 386 17.47 -9.35 -5.34
N LYS A 387 17.53 -8.61 -4.23
CA LYS A 387 16.68 -8.81 -3.07
C LYS A 387 16.20 -7.46 -2.58
N SER A 388 15.08 -7.49 -1.90
CA SER A 388 14.51 -6.34 -1.21
C SER A 388 14.44 -6.65 0.27
N ASP A 389 14.77 -5.66 1.09
CA ASP A 389 14.45 -5.69 2.51
C ASP A 389 12.95 -5.39 2.74
N SER A 390 12.30 -4.67 1.81
CA SER A 390 10.85 -4.51 1.80
C SER A 390 10.16 -5.79 1.32
N PRO A 391 9.26 -6.39 2.11
CA PRO A 391 8.50 -7.58 1.72
C PRO A 391 7.46 -7.29 0.62
N LEU A 392 7.22 -6.02 0.27
CA LEU A 392 6.36 -5.66 -0.85
C LEU A 392 7.03 -5.85 -2.20
N TRP A 393 8.35 -5.93 -2.24
CA TRP A 393 9.11 -6.08 -3.47
C TRP A 393 9.74 -7.45 -3.56
N SER A 394 9.64 -8.08 -4.73
CA SER A 394 10.24 -9.37 -5.01
C SER A 394 10.77 -9.43 -6.44
N VAL A 395 11.68 -10.38 -6.66
CA VAL A 395 12.08 -10.76 -8.03
C VAL A 395 11.26 -11.98 -8.42
N MET A 396 10.70 -11.95 -9.63
CA MET A 396 9.99 -13.09 -10.19
C MET A 396 10.43 -13.40 -11.62
N ALA A 397 10.43 -14.68 -11.95
CA ALA A 397 10.64 -15.13 -13.31
C ALA A 397 9.30 -15.09 -14.06
N ILE A 398 9.28 -14.41 -15.20
CA ILE A 398 8.11 -14.29 -16.07
C ILE A 398 8.43 -14.73 -17.49
N ASP A 399 7.43 -15.28 -18.16
CA ASP A 399 7.45 -15.41 -19.62
C ASP A 399 7.06 -14.05 -20.20
N PRO A 400 7.98 -13.32 -20.84
CA PRO A 400 7.69 -11.96 -21.32
C PRO A 400 6.61 -11.92 -22.41
N MET A 401 6.40 -13.04 -23.13
CA MET A 401 5.42 -13.11 -24.22
C MET A 401 4.01 -13.40 -23.74
N THR A 402 3.85 -13.97 -22.54
CA THR A 402 2.51 -14.21 -21.95
C THR A 402 2.22 -13.32 -20.76
N GLY A 403 3.27 -12.81 -20.09
CA GLY A 403 3.18 -12.12 -18.80
C GLY A 403 2.87 -13.00 -17.60
N ARG A 404 2.78 -14.32 -17.81
CA ARG A 404 2.59 -15.29 -16.73
C ARG A 404 3.92 -15.62 -16.07
N ARG A 405 3.87 -16.21 -14.88
CA ARG A 405 5.07 -16.76 -14.24
C ARG A 405 5.72 -17.79 -15.16
N ALA A 406 7.03 -17.69 -15.30
CA ALA A 406 7.80 -18.67 -16.06
C ALA A 406 7.96 -19.97 -15.27
N GLU A 407 8.02 -21.09 -15.99
CA GLU A 407 8.42 -22.36 -15.40
C GLU A 407 9.91 -22.34 -15.04
N ALA A 408 10.30 -23.19 -14.08
CA ALA A 408 11.69 -23.28 -13.66
C ALA A 408 12.60 -23.71 -14.83
N GLY A 409 13.56 -22.85 -15.19
CA GLY A 409 14.49 -23.11 -16.29
C GLY A 409 13.92 -22.85 -17.69
N GLN A 410 12.74 -22.23 -17.80
CA GLN A 410 12.14 -21.86 -19.08
C GLN A 410 13.08 -20.94 -19.88
N GLU A 411 13.34 -21.30 -21.14
CA GLU A 411 14.16 -20.50 -22.05
C GLU A 411 13.45 -19.18 -22.38
N GLY A 412 14.19 -18.07 -22.36
CA GLY A 412 13.64 -16.73 -22.63
C GLY A 412 12.90 -16.09 -21.46
N ALA A 413 12.83 -16.74 -20.29
CA ALA A 413 12.26 -16.14 -19.09
C ALA A 413 13.07 -14.91 -18.64
N LEU A 414 12.37 -13.89 -18.14
CA LEU A 414 12.98 -12.69 -17.57
C LEU A 414 12.80 -12.68 -16.05
N ASN A 415 13.86 -12.33 -15.34
CA ASN A 415 13.76 -11.95 -13.93
C ASN A 415 13.39 -10.47 -13.85
N VAL A 416 12.25 -10.16 -13.23
CA VAL A 416 11.72 -8.80 -13.17
C VAL A 416 11.38 -8.43 -11.73
N TRP A 417 11.40 -7.14 -11.46
CA TRP A 417 10.84 -6.62 -10.22
C TRP A 417 9.33 -6.73 -10.23
N ALA A 418 8.81 -7.13 -9.08
CA ALA A 418 7.40 -7.15 -8.81
C ALA A 418 7.11 -6.43 -7.49
N TYR A 419 6.04 -5.64 -7.49
CA TYR A 419 5.50 -4.98 -6.32
C TYR A 419 4.17 -5.62 -5.95
N ARG A 420 4.04 -6.13 -4.72
CA ARG A 420 2.91 -6.98 -4.26
C ARG A 420 2.63 -8.10 -5.26
N GLU A 421 3.71 -8.80 -5.63
CA GLU A 421 3.73 -9.90 -6.61
C GLU A 421 3.18 -9.56 -8.02
N ARG A 422 3.14 -8.27 -8.38
CA ARG A 422 2.79 -7.82 -9.73
C ARG A 422 4.01 -7.23 -10.42
N PRO A 423 4.38 -7.67 -11.64
CA PRO A 423 5.47 -7.07 -12.37
C PRO A 423 5.31 -5.55 -12.50
N VAL A 424 6.42 -4.83 -12.44
CA VAL A 424 6.45 -3.39 -12.69
C VAL A 424 7.12 -3.09 -14.04
N TYR A 425 6.79 -1.94 -14.61
CA TYR A 425 7.14 -1.60 -16.00
C TYR A 425 7.81 -0.23 -16.09
N THR A 426 8.56 0.02 -17.16
CA THR A 426 8.86 1.38 -17.64
C THR A 426 8.02 1.67 -18.88
N TYR A 427 7.99 2.93 -19.34
CA TYR A 427 7.28 3.30 -20.55
C TYR A 427 8.25 3.79 -21.63
N ALA A 428 8.13 3.26 -22.84
CA ALA A 428 9.05 3.60 -23.93
C ALA A 428 8.90 5.05 -24.43
N GLY A 429 7.79 5.72 -24.11
CA GLY A 429 7.59 7.14 -24.41
C GLY A 429 8.31 8.09 -23.47
N ASP A 430 8.78 7.63 -22.30
CA ASP A 430 9.58 8.45 -21.40
C ASP A 430 11.01 8.57 -21.94
N LYS A 431 11.54 9.81 -22.02
CA LYS A 431 12.82 10.10 -22.66
C LYS A 431 13.87 10.67 -21.72
N GLN A 432 13.46 11.19 -20.58
CA GLN A 432 14.34 11.75 -19.56
C GLN A 432 13.84 11.38 -18.16
N PRO A 433 14.70 11.49 -17.13
CA PRO A 433 14.30 11.18 -15.77
C PRO A 433 13.09 12.01 -15.30
N GLY A 434 12.14 11.34 -14.64
CA GLY A 434 10.91 11.96 -14.14
C GLY A 434 9.80 12.18 -15.18
N ASP A 435 10.04 11.87 -16.46
CA ASP A 435 8.95 11.76 -17.43
C ASP A 435 7.96 10.69 -16.96
N ALA A 436 6.68 11.04 -16.95
CA ALA A 436 5.61 10.15 -16.53
C ALA A 436 4.55 9.99 -17.63
N ASN A 437 4.97 9.96 -18.91
CA ASN A 437 4.06 10.03 -20.06
C ASN A 437 3.23 8.76 -20.28
N GLY A 438 3.63 7.64 -19.67
CA GLY A 438 2.84 6.42 -19.63
C GLY A 438 1.70 6.47 -18.60
N ASP A 439 1.63 7.52 -17.78
CA ASP A 439 0.52 7.66 -16.84
C ASP A 439 -0.78 7.86 -17.61
N ALA A 440 -1.85 7.27 -17.08
CA ALA A 440 -3.16 7.30 -17.69
C ALA A 440 -3.30 6.56 -19.04
N PHE A 441 -2.30 5.74 -19.41
CA PHE A 441 -2.39 4.89 -20.58
C PHE A 441 -3.37 3.73 -20.33
N GLY A 442 -4.49 3.71 -21.04
CA GLY A 442 -5.51 2.68 -20.95
C GLY A 442 -6.90 3.25 -20.68
N GLU A 443 -7.81 2.39 -20.22
CA GLU A 443 -9.20 2.76 -20.01
C GLU A 443 -9.37 3.72 -18.86
N PHE A 444 -10.23 4.73 -19.05
CA PHE A 444 -10.57 5.74 -18.04
C PHE A 444 -9.32 6.34 -17.38
N THR A 445 -8.39 6.84 -18.21
CA THR A 445 -7.13 7.41 -17.73
C THR A 445 -6.30 6.42 -16.89
N GLY A 446 -6.29 5.15 -17.32
CA GLY A 446 -5.58 4.05 -16.67
C GLY A 446 -6.12 3.65 -15.30
N SER A 447 -7.28 4.18 -14.88
CA SER A 447 -7.84 3.90 -13.55
C SER A 447 -8.45 2.50 -13.43
N ARG A 448 -8.95 1.92 -14.53
CA ARG A 448 -9.58 0.59 -14.53
C ARG A 448 -8.66 -0.48 -15.10
N ASN A 449 -8.35 -0.37 -16.39
CA ASN A 449 -7.52 -1.27 -17.18
C ASN A 449 -6.43 -0.44 -17.85
N GLY A 450 -5.29 -0.27 -17.19
CA GLY A 450 -4.22 0.57 -17.70
C GLY A 450 -3.04 0.78 -16.77
N TYR A 451 -2.08 1.56 -17.24
CA TYR A 451 -0.83 1.83 -16.54
C TYR A 451 -0.92 3.15 -15.79
N LYS A 452 -0.49 3.11 -14.53
CA LYS A 452 -0.39 4.27 -13.65
C LYS A 452 1.05 4.40 -13.15
N ALA A 453 1.56 5.62 -13.18
CA ALA A 453 2.87 5.90 -12.62
C ALA A 453 2.87 5.57 -11.12
N PHE A 454 3.98 5.04 -10.61
CA PHE A 454 4.19 4.85 -9.18
C PHE A 454 4.52 6.22 -8.57
N VAL A 455 3.48 7.02 -8.34
CA VAL A 455 3.58 8.36 -7.76
C VAL A 455 3.80 8.25 -6.27
N LEU A 456 4.87 8.86 -5.76
CA LEU A 456 5.18 8.97 -4.33
C LEU A 456 4.52 10.21 -3.71
N ARG A 457 4.31 11.24 -4.54
CA ARG A 457 3.70 12.51 -4.17
C ARG A 457 3.13 13.22 -5.39
N ASP A 458 1.96 13.82 -5.25
CA ASP A 458 1.34 14.73 -6.21
C ASP A 458 0.76 15.94 -5.49
N VAL A 459 0.94 17.14 -6.05
CA VAL A 459 0.44 18.40 -5.48
C VAL A 459 -0.97 18.74 -5.97
N TYR A 460 -1.41 18.16 -7.08
CA TYR A 460 -2.61 18.59 -7.79
C TYR A 460 -3.71 17.54 -7.88
N GLN A 461 -3.36 16.28 -8.11
CA GLN A 461 -4.35 15.25 -8.49
C GLN A 461 -4.53 14.14 -7.45
N ASN A 462 -3.70 14.12 -6.40
CA ASN A 462 -3.71 13.11 -5.34
C ASN A 462 -3.52 11.70 -5.91
N ASN A 463 -2.62 11.53 -6.90
CA ASN A 463 -2.41 10.28 -7.62
C ASN A 463 -1.82 9.18 -6.74
N GLU A 464 -1.02 9.54 -5.73
CA GLU A 464 -0.48 8.67 -4.68
C GLU A 464 -1.55 8.03 -3.79
N PHE A 465 -2.77 8.56 -3.78
CA PHE A 465 -3.93 8.03 -3.04
C PHE A 465 -4.89 7.24 -3.93
N ARG A 466 -4.53 6.97 -5.19
CA ARG A 466 -5.40 6.30 -6.15
C ARG A 466 -4.72 5.09 -6.76
N ARG A 467 -5.44 3.97 -6.82
CA ARG A 467 -5.07 2.80 -7.59
C ARG A 467 -6.26 2.30 -8.38
#